data_AF-A0A7C3Y8B1-F1
#
_entry.id   AF-A0A7C3Y8B1-F1
#
_cell.length_a   1.000
_cell.length_b   1.000
_cell.length_c   1.000
_cell.angle_alpha   90.00
_cell.angle_beta   90.00
_cell.angle_gamma   90.00
#
_symmetry.space_group_name_H-M   'P 1'
#
loop_
_entity.id
_entity.type
_entity.pdbx_description
1 polymer ?
#
loop_
_entity_poly.entity_id
_entity_poly.type
_entity_poly.pdbx_seq_one_letter_code
_entity_poly.pdbx_strand_id
1 'polypeptide(L)'
;MNFNEKDVRAFYRLLDHKFLTELRFLKRGEFPVFSIVKSEDEFVKKCKTWNGERNVYAGLRDRRQDLKRCANFGDIVGLQIVTLDIDPIREPETPSTNQELKNALEVAEFIRNWFSKKGYISPIRAMTGNGVCLYFCTPYFEITDENRDEVTRAIEKFEQNCRKKFKEILKEKNCQIDRMFDLPRIGKVIGTMSVKGKNTKERPWRLSYFIDEPKRIEDKKFLKNLLAGRI
;
A
#
# COMPACT_ATOMS: atom_id res chain seq x y z
N MET A 1 -12.62 -2.46 19.51
CA MET A 1 -12.64 -1.23 18.69
C MET A 1 -12.34 -1.62 17.25
N ASN A 2 -13.21 -1.28 16.30
CA ASN A 2 -13.06 -1.66 14.89
C ASN A 2 -12.43 -0.53 14.04
N PHE A 3 -11.75 0.42 14.66
CA PHE A 3 -11.10 1.57 14.02
C PHE A 3 -9.93 2.02 14.89
N ASN A 4 -8.76 2.21 14.31
CA ASN A 4 -7.58 2.72 15.02
C ASN A 4 -7.20 4.09 14.45
N GLU A 5 -7.64 5.16 15.11
CA GLU A 5 -7.39 6.52 14.66
C GLU A 5 -5.89 6.87 14.62
N LYS A 6 -5.10 6.36 15.58
CA LYS A 6 -3.65 6.58 15.62
C LYS A 6 -2.98 6.10 14.33
N ASP A 7 -3.33 4.89 13.90
CA ASP A 7 -2.78 4.31 12.67
C ASP A 7 -3.32 5.02 11.41
N VAL A 8 -4.57 5.46 11.40
CA VAL A 8 -5.13 6.23 10.28
C VAL A 8 -4.40 7.56 10.10
N ARG A 9 -4.14 8.28 11.19
CA ARG A 9 -3.34 9.51 11.19
C ARG A 9 -1.90 9.25 10.74
N ALA A 10 -1.27 8.22 11.30
CA ALA A 10 0.07 7.82 10.89
C ALA A 10 0.14 7.44 9.40
N PHE A 11 -0.89 6.80 8.86
CA PHE A 11 -0.97 6.48 7.44
C PHE A 11 -1.10 7.73 6.57
N TYR A 12 -1.92 8.71 6.97
CA TYR A 12 -2.00 10.01 6.28
C TYR A 12 -0.63 10.69 6.20
N ARG A 13 0.11 10.73 7.31
CA ARG A 13 1.46 11.32 7.38
C ARG A 13 2.48 10.52 6.58
N LEU A 14 2.36 9.19 6.56
CA LEU A 14 3.23 8.31 5.79
C LEU A 14 3.14 8.60 4.28
N LEU A 15 1.92 8.84 3.77
CA LEU A 15 1.69 9.15 2.36
C LEU A 15 2.40 10.41 1.89
N ASP A 16 2.60 11.38 2.79
CA ASP A 16 3.38 12.60 2.57
C ASP A 16 2.95 13.36 1.30
N HIS A 17 1.63 13.47 1.11
CA HIS A 17 1.06 14.14 -0.04
C HIS A 17 1.16 15.66 0.09
N LYS A 18 1.56 16.34 -0.99
CA LYS A 18 1.74 17.80 -1.01
C LYS A 18 0.44 18.60 -1.05
N PHE A 19 -0.59 18.08 -1.71
CA PHE A 19 -1.78 18.88 -2.05
C PHE A 19 -3.08 18.32 -1.48
N LEU A 20 -3.36 17.05 -1.79
CA LEU A 20 -4.60 16.38 -1.44
C LEU A 20 -4.39 14.88 -1.37
N THR A 21 -5.31 14.20 -0.68
CA THR A 21 -5.39 12.74 -0.66
C THR A 21 -6.71 12.29 -1.27
N GLU A 22 -6.62 11.46 -2.31
CA GLU A 22 -7.77 10.73 -2.86
C GLU A 22 -8.06 9.51 -1.98
N LEU A 23 -9.29 9.40 -1.49
CA LEU A 23 -9.84 8.23 -0.82
C LEU A 23 -10.78 7.48 -1.74
N ARG A 24 -10.74 6.14 -1.71
CA ARG A 24 -11.68 5.24 -2.40
C ARG A 24 -12.32 4.28 -1.40
N PHE A 25 -13.64 4.11 -1.50
CA PHE A 25 -14.44 3.26 -0.63
C PHE A 25 -15.10 2.17 -1.49
N LEU A 26 -14.59 0.96 -1.36
CA LEU A 26 -14.90 -0.14 -2.26
C LEU A 26 -15.61 -1.29 -1.55
N LYS A 27 -16.62 -1.84 -2.20
CA LYS A 27 -17.31 -3.07 -1.80
C LYS A 27 -17.83 -3.79 -3.04
N ARG A 28 -17.60 -5.10 -3.12
CA ARG A 28 -18.02 -5.89 -4.29
C ARG A 28 -19.54 -5.82 -4.44
N GLY A 29 -20.00 -5.58 -5.67
CA GLY A 29 -21.42 -5.44 -5.99
C GLY A 29 -21.98 -4.02 -5.79
N GLU A 30 -21.18 -3.07 -5.30
CA GLU A 30 -21.59 -1.68 -5.14
C GLU A 30 -20.75 -0.75 -6.00
N PHE A 31 -21.34 0.35 -6.47
CA PHE A 31 -20.60 1.38 -7.21
C PHE A 31 -19.50 1.99 -6.33
N PRO A 32 -18.27 2.18 -6.84
CA PRO A 32 -17.19 2.84 -6.10
C PRO A 32 -17.60 4.24 -5.64
N VAL A 33 -17.28 4.57 -4.39
CA VAL A 33 -17.40 5.94 -3.87
C VAL A 33 -15.99 6.48 -3.64
N PHE A 34 -15.80 7.77 -3.86
CA PHE A 34 -14.52 8.43 -3.61
C PHE A 34 -14.71 9.73 -2.84
N SER A 35 -13.63 10.23 -2.26
CA SER A 35 -13.56 11.56 -1.66
C SER A 35 -12.16 12.13 -1.85
N ILE A 36 -12.07 13.45 -1.84
CA ILE A 36 -10.80 14.18 -1.88
C ILE A 36 -10.74 15.00 -0.59
N VAL A 37 -9.65 14.86 0.15
CA VAL A 37 -9.44 15.53 1.44
C VAL A 37 -8.12 16.29 1.42
N LYS A 38 -8.06 17.39 2.18
CA LYS A 38 -6.88 18.28 2.22
C LYS A 38 -6.26 18.41 3.60
N SER A 39 -6.83 17.76 4.61
CA SER A 39 -6.30 17.75 5.97
C SER A 39 -6.35 16.35 6.58
N GLU A 40 -5.51 16.14 7.59
CA GLU A 40 -5.50 14.90 8.37
C GLU A 40 -6.85 14.64 9.04
N ASP A 41 -7.50 15.67 9.58
CA ASP A 41 -8.79 15.51 10.27
C ASP A 41 -9.92 15.16 9.30
N GLU A 42 -9.95 15.75 8.10
CA GLU A 42 -10.88 15.34 7.04
C GLU A 42 -10.65 13.88 6.62
N PHE A 43 -9.38 13.49 6.48
CA PHE A 43 -8.99 12.12 6.15
C PHE A 43 -9.51 11.13 7.21
N VAL A 44 -9.25 11.40 8.49
CA VAL A 44 -9.73 10.58 9.61
C VAL A 44 -11.26 10.50 9.62
N LYS A 45 -11.95 11.64 9.48
CA LYS A 45 -13.42 11.71 9.47
C LYS A 45 -14.02 10.85 8.36
N LYS A 46 -13.48 10.94 7.14
CA LYS A 46 -13.94 10.13 5.99
C LYS A 46 -13.63 8.66 6.18
N CYS A 47 -12.44 8.31 6.64
CA CYS A 47 -12.07 6.93 6.96
C CYS A 47 -13.02 6.33 8.01
N LYS A 48 -13.32 7.07 9.08
CA LYS A 48 -14.23 6.63 10.15
C LYS A 48 -15.66 6.44 9.66
N THR A 49 -16.13 7.31 8.74
CA THR A 49 -17.47 7.24 8.17
C THR A 49 -17.71 5.94 7.40
N TRP A 50 -16.73 5.51 6.60
CA TRP A 50 -16.88 4.34 5.72
C TRP A 50 -16.33 3.03 6.29
N ASN A 51 -15.60 3.10 7.40
CA ASN A 51 -14.95 1.94 8.00
C ASN A 51 -15.96 0.86 8.42
N GLY A 52 -15.73 -0.37 7.96
CA GLY A 52 -16.59 -1.51 8.27
C GLY A 52 -17.80 -1.66 7.34
N GLU A 53 -18.27 -0.57 6.73
CA GLU A 53 -19.28 -0.62 5.66
C GLU A 53 -18.63 -0.94 4.32
N ARG A 54 -17.47 -0.33 4.04
CA ARG A 54 -16.67 -0.52 2.83
C ARG A 54 -15.19 -0.66 3.17
N ASN A 55 -14.42 -1.23 2.24
CA ASN A 55 -12.97 -1.17 2.34
C ASN A 55 -12.50 0.25 2.02
N VAL A 56 -11.75 0.84 2.95
CA VAL A 56 -11.18 2.18 2.83
C VAL A 56 -9.77 2.10 2.24
N TYR A 57 -9.55 2.81 1.14
CA TYR A 57 -8.27 2.93 0.46
C TYR A 57 -7.90 4.40 0.28
N ALA A 58 -6.61 4.69 0.23
CA ALA A 58 -6.11 5.98 -0.23
C ALA A 58 -5.18 5.75 -1.42
N GLY A 59 -5.12 6.72 -2.29
CA GLY A 59 -4.09 6.72 -3.32
C GLY A 59 -2.67 6.76 -2.71
N LEU A 60 -1.70 6.08 -3.33
CA LEU A 60 -0.32 5.99 -2.81
C LEU A 60 0.64 7.13 -3.25
N ARG A 61 0.40 7.78 -4.40
CA ARG A 61 1.34 8.70 -5.08
C ARG A 61 0.73 10.07 -5.33
N ASP A 62 1.47 11.15 -5.22
CA ASP A 62 0.86 12.48 -5.24
C ASP A 62 -0.01 12.79 -6.47
N ARG A 63 -1.13 13.48 -6.27
CA ARG A 63 -2.09 13.87 -7.32
C ARG A 63 -2.05 15.37 -7.56
N ARG A 64 -2.39 15.79 -8.78
CA ARG A 64 -2.61 17.20 -9.12
C ARG A 64 -3.57 17.87 -8.13
N GLN A 65 -3.27 19.11 -7.75
CA GLN A 65 -3.98 19.86 -6.70
C GLN A 65 -5.45 20.16 -6.99
N ASP A 66 -5.86 20.14 -8.25
CA ASP A 66 -7.21 20.48 -8.73
C ASP A 66 -8.01 19.24 -9.14
N LEU A 67 -7.60 18.05 -8.68
CA LEU A 67 -8.34 16.81 -8.89
C LEU A 67 -9.78 16.95 -8.35
N LYS A 68 -10.76 16.55 -9.17
CA LYS A 68 -12.21 16.58 -8.82
C LYS A 68 -12.92 15.24 -9.08
N ARG A 69 -12.17 14.22 -9.51
CA ARG A 69 -12.64 12.88 -9.87
C ARG A 69 -11.64 11.84 -9.38
N CYS A 70 -11.97 10.56 -9.53
CA CYS A 70 -10.98 9.50 -9.35
C CYS A 70 -9.76 9.75 -10.26
N ALA A 71 -8.55 9.66 -9.68
CA ALA A 71 -7.32 9.90 -10.42
C ALA A 71 -7.09 8.80 -11.46
N ASN A 72 -6.54 9.21 -12.61
CA ASN A 72 -6.02 8.34 -13.64
C ASN A 72 -4.50 8.53 -13.76
N PHE A 73 -3.90 7.89 -14.78
CA PHE A 73 -2.47 7.92 -15.03
C PHE A 73 -1.87 9.33 -15.15
N GLY A 74 -2.53 10.25 -15.85
CA GLY A 74 -2.06 11.61 -16.09
C GLY A 74 -2.27 12.56 -14.91
N ASP A 75 -3.04 12.17 -13.89
CA ASP A 75 -3.28 13.01 -12.72
C ASP A 75 -2.20 12.86 -11.63
N ILE A 76 -1.26 11.92 -11.79
CA ILE A 76 -0.21 11.64 -10.81
C ILE A 76 0.98 12.56 -11.07
N VAL A 77 1.43 13.29 -10.05
CA VAL A 77 2.46 14.34 -10.20
C VAL A 77 3.69 14.10 -9.34
N GLY A 78 3.68 13.06 -8.52
CA GLY A 78 4.78 12.75 -7.61
C GLY A 78 4.89 11.29 -7.23
N LEU A 79 6.12 10.82 -7.07
CA LEU A 79 6.48 9.56 -6.44
C LEU A 79 7.19 9.86 -5.11
N GLN A 80 6.60 9.41 -4.01
CA GLN A 80 7.17 9.53 -2.67
C GLN A 80 7.08 8.24 -1.85
N ILE A 81 6.41 7.21 -2.40
CA ILE A 81 6.27 5.85 -1.86
C ILE A 81 6.26 4.83 -3.00
N VAL A 82 6.98 3.72 -2.78
CA VAL A 82 6.83 2.47 -3.54
C VAL A 82 6.41 1.38 -2.58
N THR A 83 5.56 0.45 -3.04
CA THR A 83 5.03 -0.62 -2.20
C THR A 83 5.33 -2.01 -2.75
N LEU A 84 5.48 -2.99 -1.87
CA LEU A 84 5.29 -4.40 -2.19
C LEU A 84 4.14 -4.92 -1.35
N ASP A 85 3.04 -5.34 -1.98
CA ASP A 85 1.88 -5.91 -1.29
C ASP A 85 1.97 -7.43 -1.32
N ILE A 86 2.07 -8.07 -0.16
CA ILE A 86 2.31 -9.51 -0.01
C ILE A 86 1.02 -10.14 0.51
N ASP A 87 0.38 -10.94 -0.32
CA ASP A 87 -0.88 -11.60 0.01
C ASP A 87 -0.73 -13.14 -0.09
N PRO A 88 -1.34 -13.90 0.83
CA PRO A 88 -1.39 -15.35 0.70
C PRO A 88 -2.33 -15.73 -0.45
N ILE A 89 -1.92 -16.73 -1.24
CA ILE A 89 -2.69 -17.24 -2.38
C ILE A 89 -3.90 -18.02 -1.85
N ARG A 90 -5.09 -17.58 -2.23
CA ARG A 90 -6.38 -18.15 -1.81
C ARG A 90 -7.50 -17.70 -2.75
N GLU A 91 -8.69 -18.27 -2.57
CA GLU A 91 -9.86 -17.91 -3.37
C GLU A 91 -10.18 -16.41 -3.29
N PRO A 92 -10.60 -15.79 -4.41
CA PRO A 92 -11.09 -14.42 -4.43
C PRO A 92 -12.20 -14.19 -3.41
N GLU A 93 -12.34 -12.95 -2.93
CA GLU A 93 -13.36 -12.59 -1.94
C GLU A 93 -13.41 -13.46 -0.68
N THR A 94 -12.27 -14.00 -0.28
CA THR A 94 -12.15 -14.77 0.96
C THR A 94 -11.09 -14.10 1.86
N PRO A 95 -11.34 -13.85 3.16
CA PRO A 95 -10.31 -13.40 4.08
C PRO A 95 -9.25 -14.48 4.32
N SER A 96 -8.05 -14.08 4.74
CA SER A 96 -7.03 -15.07 5.11
C SER A 96 -7.37 -15.79 6.42
N THR A 97 -6.96 -17.05 6.53
CA THR A 97 -6.83 -17.70 7.84
C THR A 97 -5.70 -17.08 8.66
N ASN A 98 -5.62 -17.43 9.94
CA ASN A 98 -4.49 -16.99 10.78
C ASN A 98 -3.16 -17.54 10.28
N GLN A 99 -3.13 -18.77 9.77
CA GLN A 99 -1.91 -19.38 9.23
C GLN A 99 -1.49 -18.71 7.91
N GLU A 100 -2.44 -18.41 7.03
CA GLU A 100 -2.18 -17.68 5.78
C GLU A 100 -1.63 -16.26 6.06
N LEU A 101 -2.19 -15.55 7.05
CA LEU A 101 -1.67 -14.24 7.44
C LEU A 101 -0.27 -14.34 8.08
N LYS A 102 -0.03 -15.37 8.91
CA LYS A 102 1.29 -15.64 9.50
C LYS A 102 2.34 -15.85 8.41
N ASN A 103 2.02 -16.61 7.37
CA ASN A 103 2.89 -16.80 6.22
C ASN A 103 3.25 -15.47 5.53
N ALA A 104 2.28 -14.58 5.31
CA ALA A 104 2.55 -13.26 4.72
C ALA A 104 3.46 -12.39 5.62
N LEU A 105 3.29 -12.45 6.94
CA LEU A 105 4.17 -11.78 7.91
C LEU A 105 5.61 -12.29 7.84
N GLU A 106 5.80 -13.61 7.74
CA GLU A 106 7.13 -14.22 7.59
C GLU A 106 7.82 -13.81 6.29
N VAL A 107 7.09 -13.79 5.17
CA VAL A 107 7.60 -13.31 3.87
C VAL A 107 7.98 -11.83 3.96
N ALA A 108 7.12 -10.99 4.55
CA ALA A 108 7.37 -9.56 4.68
C ALA A 108 8.62 -9.26 5.52
N GLU A 109 8.82 -9.97 6.63
CA GLU A 109 10.03 -9.86 7.44
C GLU A 109 11.27 -10.34 6.69
N PHE A 110 11.18 -11.45 5.95
CA PHE A 110 12.28 -11.94 5.13
C PHE A 110 12.73 -10.90 4.08
N ILE A 111 11.76 -10.33 3.34
CA ILE A 111 12.03 -9.34 2.30
C ILE A 111 12.60 -8.05 2.92
N ARG A 112 12.00 -7.55 4.00
CA ARG A 112 12.50 -6.38 4.76
C ARG A 112 13.96 -6.58 5.18
N ASN A 113 14.28 -7.71 5.78
CA ASN A 113 15.65 -8.03 6.21
C ASN A 113 16.62 -8.15 5.04
N TRP A 114 16.18 -8.65 3.89
CA TRP A 114 17.00 -8.67 2.68
C TRP A 114 17.37 -7.26 2.21
N PHE A 115 16.40 -6.33 2.15
CA PHE A 115 16.68 -4.94 1.78
C PHE A 115 17.60 -4.25 2.78
N SER A 116 17.39 -4.45 4.08
CA SER A 116 18.27 -3.91 5.12
C SER A 116 19.71 -4.41 4.97
N LYS A 117 19.92 -5.71 4.70
CA LYS A 117 21.25 -6.29 4.44
C LYS A 117 21.94 -5.74 3.20
N LYS A 118 21.19 -5.17 2.25
CA LYS A 118 21.72 -4.47 1.06
C LYS A 118 22.01 -2.99 1.33
N GLY A 119 21.83 -2.55 2.58
CA GLY A 119 22.06 -1.17 3.01
C GLY A 119 21.04 -0.21 2.42
N TYR A 120 19.79 -0.67 2.25
CA TYR A 120 18.63 0.20 2.07
C TYR A 120 17.99 0.45 3.44
N ILE A 121 17.25 1.55 3.56
CA ILE A 121 16.39 1.79 4.73
C ILE A 121 15.32 0.69 4.74
N SER A 122 15.09 0.11 5.92
CA SER A 122 14.07 -0.93 6.07
C SER A 122 12.69 -0.37 5.72
N PRO A 123 11.93 -0.99 4.80
CA PRO A 123 10.57 -0.55 4.52
C PRO A 123 9.68 -0.72 5.77
N ILE A 124 8.73 0.21 5.94
CA ILE A 124 7.73 0.12 6.99
C ILE A 124 6.76 -1.00 6.64
N ARG A 125 6.39 -1.84 7.61
CA ARG A 125 5.43 -2.93 7.41
C ARG A 125 4.07 -2.59 8.00
N ALA A 126 3.02 -2.89 7.26
CA ALA A 126 1.66 -2.84 7.80
C ALA A 126 0.87 -4.10 7.42
N MET A 127 0.16 -4.66 8.41
CA MET A 127 -0.81 -5.73 8.20
C MET A 127 -2.07 -5.10 7.62
N THR A 128 -2.46 -5.47 6.39
CA THR A 128 -3.55 -4.81 5.62
C THR A 128 -4.93 -5.41 5.87
N GLY A 129 -5.01 -6.36 6.80
CA GLY A 129 -6.19 -7.15 7.18
C GLY A 129 -6.07 -8.62 6.74
N ASN A 130 -5.41 -8.84 5.61
CA ASN A 130 -5.33 -10.15 4.96
C ASN A 130 -3.91 -10.56 4.56
N GLY A 131 -3.06 -9.59 4.28
CA GLY A 131 -1.66 -9.74 3.93
C GLY A 131 -0.84 -8.63 4.58
N VAL A 132 0.32 -8.33 4.01
CA VAL A 132 1.26 -7.35 4.53
C VAL A 132 1.81 -6.48 3.41
N CYS A 133 1.75 -5.16 3.58
CA CYS A 133 2.36 -4.22 2.66
C CYS A 133 3.67 -3.69 3.23
N LEU A 134 4.71 -3.65 2.38
CA LEU A 134 5.99 -3.00 2.63
C LEU A 134 5.98 -1.62 1.96
N TYR A 135 6.20 -0.56 2.73
CA TYR A 135 6.27 0.83 2.24
C TYR A 135 7.72 1.31 2.20
N PHE A 136 8.25 1.48 1.00
CA PHE A 136 9.55 2.10 0.72
C PHE A 136 9.34 3.60 0.55
N CYS A 137 9.76 4.40 1.54
CA CYS A 137 9.65 5.85 1.49
C CYS A 137 10.79 6.43 0.66
N THR A 138 10.48 7.24 -0.35
CA THR A 138 11.47 7.92 -1.18
C THR A 138 11.38 9.42 -0.94
N PRO A 139 12.48 10.17 -1.19
CA PRO A 139 12.34 11.60 -1.45
C PRO A 139 11.30 11.83 -2.54
N TYR A 140 10.63 12.98 -2.48
CA TYR A 140 9.69 13.37 -3.52
C TYR A 140 10.40 13.44 -4.88
N PHE A 141 9.89 12.67 -5.84
CA PHE A 141 10.31 12.72 -7.24
C PHE A 141 9.14 13.21 -8.09
N GLU A 142 9.35 14.29 -8.82
CA GLU A 142 8.32 14.86 -9.69
C GLU A 142 8.04 13.98 -10.90
N ILE A 143 6.76 13.73 -11.17
CA ILE A 143 6.31 13.02 -12.35
C ILE A 143 5.74 14.04 -13.33
N THR A 144 6.33 14.11 -14.51
CA THR A 144 5.90 14.93 -15.64
C THR A 144 5.52 14.02 -16.79
N ASP A 145 4.93 14.58 -17.85
CA ASP A 145 4.54 13.77 -19.01
C ASP A 145 5.76 13.18 -19.74
N GLU A 146 6.93 13.83 -19.65
CA GLU A 146 8.18 13.36 -20.26
C GLU A 146 8.75 12.11 -19.57
N ASN A 147 8.54 11.96 -18.25
CA ASN A 147 9.15 10.87 -17.46
C ASN A 147 8.15 9.80 -16.98
N ARG A 148 6.85 10.02 -17.15
CA ARG A 148 5.77 9.21 -16.58
C ARG A 148 5.89 7.72 -16.91
N ASP A 149 6.10 7.40 -18.18
CA ASP A 149 6.22 6.02 -18.65
C ASP A 149 7.50 5.35 -18.16
N GLU A 150 8.60 6.11 -18.04
CA GLU A 150 9.87 5.61 -17.50
C GLU A 150 9.75 5.27 -16.02
N VAL A 151 9.14 6.15 -15.23
CA VAL A 151 8.87 5.92 -13.80
C VAL A 151 8.00 4.67 -13.63
N THR A 152 6.94 4.53 -14.44
CA THR A 152 6.05 3.36 -14.38
C THR A 152 6.81 2.07 -14.68
N ARG A 153 7.62 2.05 -15.75
CA ARG A 153 8.47 0.90 -16.10
C ARG A 153 9.50 0.59 -15.01
N ALA A 154 10.05 1.60 -14.34
CA ALA A 154 10.98 1.40 -13.24
C ALA A 154 10.32 0.68 -12.04
N ILE A 155 9.11 1.08 -11.66
CA ILE A 155 8.33 0.43 -10.59
C ILE A 155 7.94 -0.99 -10.99
N GLU A 156 7.49 -1.19 -12.24
CA GLU A 156 7.14 -2.51 -12.75
C GLU A 156 8.35 -3.46 -12.73
N LYS A 157 9.51 -3.01 -13.23
CA LYS A 157 10.74 -3.79 -13.24
C LYS A 157 11.17 -4.17 -11.82
N PHE A 158 11.06 -3.24 -10.87
CA PHE A 158 11.32 -3.51 -9.46
C PHE A 158 10.40 -4.60 -8.89
N GLU A 159 9.09 -4.54 -9.14
CA GLU A 159 8.16 -5.58 -8.70
C GLU A 159 8.48 -6.94 -9.33
N GLN A 160 8.76 -6.97 -10.64
CA GLN A 160 9.14 -8.19 -11.36
C GLN A 160 10.43 -8.79 -10.81
N ASN A 161 11.43 -7.96 -10.54
CA ASN A 161 12.69 -8.38 -9.92
C ASN A 161 12.46 -8.95 -8.52
N CYS A 162 11.62 -8.31 -7.69
CA CYS A 162 11.28 -8.82 -6.37
C CYS A 162 10.56 -10.18 -6.45
N ARG A 163 9.58 -10.34 -7.35
CA ARG A 163 8.90 -11.64 -7.57
C ARG A 163 9.89 -12.74 -7.97
N LYS A 164 10.81 -12.44 -8.90
CA LYS A 164 11.84 -13.39 -9.32
C LYS A 164 12.80 -13.72 -8.19
N LYS A 165 13.25 -12.69 -7.45
CA LYS A 165 14.24 -12.82 -6.38
C LYS A 165 13.73 -13.62 -5.19
N PHE A 166 12.46 -13.42 -4.82
CA PHE A 166 11.84 -14.02 -3.64
C PHE A 166 10.91 -15.19 -3.99
N LYS A 167 11.02 -15.74 -5.21
CA LYS A 167 10.16 -16.82 -5.71
C LYS A 167 10.10 -18.02 -4.76
N GLU A 168 11.24 -18.44 -4.21
CA GLU A 168 11.30 -19.65 -3.37
C GLU A 168 10.54 -19.47 -2.05
N ILE A 169 10.77 -18.37 -1.33
CA ILE A 169 10.06 -18.11 -0.06
C ILE A 169 8.56 -17.84 -0.30
N LEU A 170 8.22 -17.17 -1.40
CA LEU A 170 6.82 -16.96 -1.82
C LEU A 170 6.12 -18.29 -2.06
N LYS A 171 6.77 -19.21 -2.79
CA LYS A 171 6.24 -20.56 -3.05
C LYS A 171 6.11 -21.37 -1.76
N GLU A 172 7.16 -21.38 -0.92
CA GLU A 172 7.16 -22.10 0.35
C GLU A 172 6.01 -21.66 1.27
N LYS A 173 5.76 -20.35 1.34
CA LYS A 173 4.74 -19.76 2.21
C LYS A 173 3.37 -19.63 1.54
N ASN A 174 3.21 -20.14 0.33
CA ASN A 174 2.00 -19.99 -0.49
C ASN A 174 1.51 -18.53 -0.55
N CYS A 175 2.44 -17.61 -0.82
CA CYS A 175 2.19 -16.18 -0.92
C CYS A 175 2.58 -15.68 -2.31
N GLN A 176 2.04 -14.52 -2.66
CA GLN A 176 2.40 -13.77 -3.85
C GLN A 176 2.67 -12.31 -3.48
N ILE A 177 3.46 -11.64 -4.30
CA ILE A 177 3.47 -10.18 -4.34
C ILE A 177 2.36 -9.77 -5.32
N ASP A 178 1.54 -8.78 -5.03
CA ASP A 178 0.48 -8.27 -5.91
C ASP A 178 1.03 -7.17 -6.85
N ARG A 179 0.39 -7.00 -8.02
CA ARG A 179 0.85 -6.03 -9.03
C ARG A 179 0.35 -4.66 -8.64
N MET A 180 1.24 -3.74 -8.27
CA MET A 180 0.95 -2.41 -7.71
C MET A 180 1.70 -1.28 -8.44
N PHE A 181 2.22 -1.58 -9.65
CA PHE A 181 3.15 -0.71 -10.37
C PHE A 181 2.52 0.50 -11.05
N ASP A 182 1.22 0.49 -11.34
CA ASP A 182 0.54 1.63 -11.95
C ASP A 182 0.57 2.85 -11.02
N LEU A 183 0.76 4.02 -11.62
CA LEU A 183 0.85 5.28 -10.89
C LEU A 183 -0.39 5.61 -10.05
N PRO A 184 -1.64 5.48 -10.54
CA PRO A 184 -2.83 5.82 -9.76
C PRO A 184 -3.17 4.79 -8.66
N ARG A 185 -2.29 3.82 -8.39
CA ARG A 185 -2.54 2.76 -7.42
C ARG A 185 -2.97 3.30 -6.04
N ILE A 186 -3.95 2.61 -5.48
CA ILE A 186 -4.46 2.83 -4.13
C ILE A 186 -3.97 1.73 -3.18
N GLY A 187 -3.78 2.05 -1.92
CA GLY A 187 -3.45 1.13 -0.84
C GLY A 187 -4.47 1.20 0.30
N LYS A 188 -4.59 0.11 1.06
CA LYS A 188 -5.49 0.04 2.23
C LYS A 188 -5.09 1.12 3.24
N VAL A 189 -6.06 1.90 3.73
CA VAL A 189 -5.80 2.80 4.85
C VAL A 189 -5.57 1.97 6.12
N ILE A 190 -4.37 2.08 6.69
CA ILE A 190 -4.00 1.35 7.90
C ILE A 190 -4.76 1.92 9.10
N GLY A 191 -5.25 1.04 9.99
CA GLY A 191 -6.17 1.38 11.07
C GLY A 191 -7.66 1.26 10.71
N THR A 192 -8.00 0.64 9.57
CA THR A 192 -9.39 0.38 9.14
C THR A 192 -9.68 -1.11 8.96
N MET A 193 -10.94 -1.52 9.08
CA MET A 193 -11.37 -2.91 8.90
C MET A 193 -11.23 -3.35 7.46
N SER A 194 -10.66 -4.52 7.24
CA SER A 194 -10.74 -5.25 5.98
C SER A 194 -12.02 -6.06 5.90
N VAL A 195 -12.96 -5.62 5.06
CA VAL A 195 -14.32 -6.19 4.91
C VAL A 195 -14.46 -6.89 3.57
N LYS A 196 -13.69 -7.97 3.37
CA LYS A 196 -13.67 -8.77 2.14
C LYS A 196 -14.45 -10.07 2.38
N GLY A 197 -15.35 -10.45 1.48
CA GLY A 197 -16.06 -11.73 1.63
C GLY A 197 -16.87 -11.88 2.92
N LYS A 198 -17.06 -13.13 3.36
CA LYS A 198 -17.78 -13.47 4.59
C LYS A 198 -16.85 -13.43 5.80
N ASN A 199 -17.29 -12.76 6.88
CA ASN A 199 -16.64 -12.79 8.17
C ASN A 199 -16.94 -14.12 8.89
N THR A 200 -15.93 -14.95 9.14
CA THR A 200 -16.08 -16.20 9.90
C THR A 200 -15.00 -16.32 10.98
N LYS A 201 -15.18 -17.25 11.93
CA LYS A 201 -14.17 -17.51 12.97
C LYS A 201 -12.81 -17.92 12.38
N GLU A 202 -12.84 -18.70 11.29
CA GLU A 202 -11.63 -19.21 10.64
C GLU A 202 -11.00 -18.20 9.70
N ARG A 203 -11.82 -17.36 9.05
CA ARG A 203 -11.43 -16.33 8.09
C ARG A 203 -12.05 -14.99 8.49
N PRO A 204 -11.58 -14.38 9.58
CA PRO A 204 -12.20 -13.18 10.13
C PRO A 204 -11.86 -11.95 9.30
N TRP A 205 -12.77 -10.97 9.34
CA TRP A 205 -12.40 -9.59 9.05
C TRP A 205 -11.47 -9.06 10.14
N ARG A 206 -10.39 -8.38 9.74
CA ARG A 206 -9.39 -7.86 10.68
C ARG A 206 -9.22 -6.36 10.53
N LEU A 207 -8.91 -5.71 11.66
CA LEU A 207 -8.44 -4.33 11.70
C LEU A 207 -6.99 -4.30 11.20
N SER A 208 -6.70 -3.50 10.17
CA SER A 208 -5.32 -3.28 9.72
C SER A 208 -4.52 -2.48 10.76
N TYR A 209 -3.22 -2.73 10.85
CA TYR A 209 -2.34 -2.03 11.79
C TYR A 209 -0.90 -1.95 11.28
N PHE A 210 -0.15 -0.97 11.77
CA PHE A 210 1.30 -0.89 11.53
C PHE A 210 2.04 -1.87 12.43
N ILE A 211 2.87 -2.72 11.83
CA ILE A 211 3.65 -3.74 12.56
C ILE A 211 4.84 -3.06 13.26
N ASP A 212 5.46 -2.10 12.58
CA ASP A 212 6.56 -1.28 13.09
C ASP A 212 6.05 0.14 13.38
N GLU A 213 6.79 0.93 14.17
CA GLU A 213 6.49 2.35 14.28
C GLU A 213 6.59 3.02 12.90
N PRO A 214 5.54 3.71 12.41
CA PRO A 214 5.48 4.25 11.05
C PRO A 214 6.27 5.56 10.90
N LYS A 215 7.54 5.55 11.32
CA LYS A 215 8.45 6.69 11.19
C LYS A 215 8.98 6.76 9.76
N ARG A 216 8.53 7.75 8.99
CA ARG A 216 9.00 8.01 7.63
C ARG A 216 10.48 8.39 7.63
N ILE A 217 11.30 7.58 6.97
CA ILE A 217 12.71 7.84 6.69
C ILE A 217 12.91 7.60 5.20
N GLU A 218 13.33 8.64 4.48
CA GLU A 218 13.46 8.59 3.03
C GLU A 218 14.76 7.92 2.58
N ASP A 219 14.64 6.99 1.62
CA ASP A 219 15.79 6.29 1.05
C ASP A 219 16.16 6.86 -0.33
N LYS A 220 17.09 7.82 -0.33
CA LYS A 220 17.68 8.40 -1.55
C LYS A 220 18.37 7.36 -2.43
N LYS A 221 19.01 6.34 -1.81
CA LYS A 221 19.72 5.28 -2.53
C LYS A 221 18.74 4.34 -3.22
N PHE A 222 17.63 4.01 -2.55
CA PHE A 222 16.55 3.23 -3.14
C PHE A 222 15.96 3.94 -4.36
N LEU A 223 15.58 5.22 -4.24
CA LEU A 223 15.02 5.98 -5.36
C LEU A 223 15.98 6.02 -6.56
N LYS A 224 17.26 6.34 -6.33
CA LYS A 224 18.28 6.36 -7.39
C LYS A 224 18.40 5.01 -8.10
N ASN A 225 18.46 3.92 -7.34
CA ASN A 225 18.66 2.59 -7.92
C ASN A 225 17.37 2.04 -8.56
N LEU A 226 16.20 2.41 -8.04
CA LEU A 226 14.89 2.13 -8.66
C LEU A 226 14.82 2.74 -10.06
N LEU A 227 15.04 4.06 -10.16
CA LEU A 227 14.99 4.79 -11.43
C LEU A 227 16.06 4.32 -12.41
N ALA A 228 17.23 3.89 -11.92
CA ALA A 228 18.27 3.29 -12.74
C ALA A 228 18.01 1.81 -13.09
N GLY A 229 16.94 1.20 -12.59
CA GLY A 229 16.59 -0.21 -12.82
C GLY A 229 17.62 -1.21 -12.29
N ARG A 230 18.25 -0.90 -11.13
CA ARG A 230 19.34 -1.65 -10.48
C ARG A 230 18.91 -2.40 -9.21
N ILE A 231 17.61 -2.46 -8.93
CA ILE A 231 17.01 -3.21 -7.81
C ILE A 231 16.09 -4.30 -8.35
#